data_AF-A0A7W1PPF8-F1
#
_entry.id   AF-A0A7W1PPF8-F1
#
_cell.length_a   1.000
_cell.length_b   1.000
_cell.length_c   1.000
_cell.angle_alpha   90.00
_cell.angle_beta   90.00
_cell.angle_gamma   90.00
#
_symmetry.space_group_name_H-M   'P 1'
#
loop_
_entity.id
_entity.type
_entity.pdbx_description
1 polymer ?
#
loop_
_entity_poly.entity_id
_entity_poly.type
_entity_poly.pdbx_seq_one_letter_code
_entity_poly.pdbx_strand_id
1 'polypeptide(L)' 'MRNHQPVLRGWIVLLLVLLLAPQVAFAQRGALRGLDSYIEKGMREWDIPGLAIAVVKDDSVVYARGFGVREVGK' A
#
# COMPACT_ATOMS: atom_id res chain seq x y z
N MET A 1 42.79 -39.69 3.85
CA MET A 1 42.89 -38.21 3.95
C MET A 1 41.49 -37.65 3.71
N ARG A 2 40.82 -37.18 4.77
CA ARG A 2 39.35 -37.06 4.86
C ARG A 2 38.94 -35.60 4.59
N ASN A 3 38.31 -35.35 3.44
CA ASN A 3 37.82 -34.02 3.03
C ASN A 3 36.63 -33.59 3.89
N HIS A 4 36.84 -32.64 4.81
CA HIS A 4 35.83 -32.08 5.72
C HIS A 4 35.23 -30.73 5.26
N GLN A 5 35.10 -30.50 3.95
CA GLN A 5 34.55 -29.24 3.39
C GLN A 5 33.00 -29.11 3.27
N PRO A 6 32.11 -30.09 3.61
CA PRO A 6 30.69 -29.96 3.25
C PRO A 6 29.92 -28.99 4.14
N VAL A 7 30.33 -28.82 5.41
CA VAL A 7 29.64 -27.92 6.34
C VAL A 7 29.76 -26.47 5.89
N LEU A 8 30.96 -26.03 5.49
CA LEU A 8 31.22 -24.64 5.11
C LEU A 8 30.41 -24.23 3.86
N ARG A 9 30.25 -25.15 2.91
CA ARG A 9 29.45 -24.94 1.69
C ARG A 9 27.96 -24.84 1.99
N GLY A 10 27.45 -25.64 2.92
CA GLY A 10 26.04 -25.58 3.36
C GLY A 10 25.69 -24.24 4.01
N TRP A 11 26.57 -23.71 4.86
CA TRP A 11 26.40 -22.40 5.49
C TRP A 11 26.47 -21.24 4.50
N ILE A 12 27.35 -21.32 3.48
CA ILE A 12 27.42 -20.32 2.42
C ILE A 12 26.14 -20.30 1.60
N VAL A 13 25.60 -21.46 1.20
CA VAL A 13 24.33 -21.53 0.45
C VAL A 13 23.17 -21.02 1.29
N LEU A 14 23.13 -21.36 2.58
CA LEU A 14 22.12 -20.83 3.52
C LEU A 14 22.20 -19.30 3.64
N LEU A 15 23.40 -18.75 3.81
CA LEU A 15 23.62 -17.30 3.86
C LEU A 15 23.25 -16.62 2.55
N LEU A 16 23.55 -17.23 1.40
CA LEU A 16 23.24 -16.69 0.08
C LEU A 16 21.72 -16.69 -0.18
N VAL A 17 21.02 -17.75 0.23
CA VAL A 17 19.54 -17.84 0.16
C VAL A 17 18.88 -16.85 1.13
N LEU A 18 19.46 -16.62 2.31
CA LEU A 18 18.99 -15.61 3.25
C LEU A 18 19.21 -14.18 2.71
N LEU A 19 20.32 -13.95 1.98
CA LEU A 19 20.63 -12.65 1.36
C LEU A 19 19.77 -12.37 0.12
N LEU A 20 19.36 -13.41 -0.61
CA LEU A 20 18.42 -13.32 -1.75
C LEU A 20 16.95 -13.44 -1.35
N ALA A 21 16.63 -13.54 -0.05
CA ALA A 21 15.25 -13.47 0.40
C ALA A 21 14.64 -12.19 -0.19
N PRO A 22 13.51 -12.29 -0.90
CA PRO A 22 12.98 -11.16 -1.63
C PRO A 22 12.76 -10.02 -0.65
N GLN A 23 13.52 -8.95 -0.82
CA GLN A 23 13.20 -7.65 -0.27
C GLN A 23 11.93 -7.21 -0.98
N VAL A 24 10.79 -7.77 -0.57
CA VAL A 24 9.49 -7.30 -1.00
C VAL A 24 9.38 -5.89 -0.42
N ALA A 25 9.90 -4.92 -1.17
CA ALA A 25 9.75 -3.53 -0.89
C ALA A 25 8.26 -3.25 -1.00
N PHE A 26 7.57 -3.30 0.15
CA PHE A 26 6.22 -2.79 0.31
C PHE A 26 6.30 -1.27 0.16
N ALA A 27 6.54 -0.80 -1.05
CA ALA A 27 7.01 0.56 -1.28
C ALA A 27 5.99 1.62 -0.90
N GLN A 28 4.70 1.30 -0.70
CA GLN A 28 3.72 2.31 -0.28
C GLN A 28 2.58 1.73 0.56
N ARG A 29 2.88 1.24 1.78
CA ARG A 29 1.81 1.04 2.78
C ARG A 29 1.27 2.42 3.20
N GLY A 30 0.24 2.89 2.50
CA GLY A 30 -0.50 4.11 2.87
C GLY A 30 -0.41 5.29 1.92
N ALA A 31 -0.21 5.08 0.60
CA ALA A 31 -0.22 6.16 -0.40
C ALA A 31 -1.45 7.09 -0.30
N LEU A 32 -2.59 6.56 0.16
CA LEU A 32 -3.85 7.30 0.28
C LEU A 32 -4.23 7.58 1.74
N ARG A 33 -3.29 7.41 2.69
CA ARG A 33 -3.55 7.67 4.11
C ARG A 33 -3.86 9.17 4.29
N GLY A 34 -4.99 9.48 4.91
CA GLY A 34 -5.44 10.86 5.15
C GLY A 34 -6.22 11.49 4.00
N LEU A 35 -6.41 10.78 2.88
CA LEU A 35 -7.20 11.28 1.74
C LEU A 35 -8.66 11.59 2.17
N ASP A 36 -9.28 10.70 2.94
CA ASP A 36 -10.64 10.90 3.46
C ASP A 36 -10.77 12.21 4.24
N SER A 37 -9.86 12.46 5.19
CA SER A 37 -9.89 13.68 6.01
C SER A 37 -9.66 14.96 5.21
N TYR A 38 -8.84 14.88 4.16
CA TYR A 38 -8.60 16.00 3.26
C TYR A 38 -9.86 16.32 2.44
N ILE A 39 -10.52 15.29 1.90
CA ILE A 39 -11.78 15.42 1.14
C ILE A 39 -12.86 16.01 2.03
N GLU A 40 -13.08 15.46 3.22
CA GLU A 40 -14.09 15.96 4.16
C GLU A 40 -13.81 17.40 4.59
N LYS A 41 -12.54 17.78 4.75
CA LYS A 41 -12.16 19.17 5.03
C LYS A 41 -12.52 20.09 3.87
N GLY A 42 -12.16 19.74 2.63
CA GLY A 42 -12.49 20.54 1.45
C GLY A 42 -14.00 20.63 1.21
N MET A 43 -14.75 19.55 1.44
CA MET A 43 -16.22 19.57 1.36
C MET A 43 -16.84 20.57 2.32
N ARG A 44 -16.30 20.70 3.55
CA ARG A 44 -16.75 21.70 4.52
C ARG A 44 -16.34 23.12 4.13
N GLU A 45 -15.14 23.32 3.61
CA GLU A 45 -14.64 24.64 3.24
C GLU A 45 -15.37 25.25 2.03
N TRP A 46 -15.92 24.40 1.17
CA TRP A 46 -16.60 24.80 -0.07
C TRP A 46 -18.11 24.50 -0.08
N ASP A 47 -18.69 24.15 1.08
CA ASP A 47 -20.11 23.81 1.23
C ASP A 47 -20.64 22.78 0.21
N ILE A 48 -19.82 21.76 -0.09
CA ILE A 48 -20.17 20.70 -1.04
C ILE A 48 -20.97 19.61 -0.32
N PRO A 49 -22.22 19.33 -0.73
CA PRO A 49 -23.10 18.38 -0.03
C PRO A 49 -22.73 16.90 -0.23
N GLY A 50 -22.05 16.57 -1.33
CA GLY A 50 -21.62 15.21 -1.64
C GLY A 50 -20.61 15.12 -2.78
N LEU A 51 -19.76 14.10 -2.75
CA LEU A 51 -18.70 13.85 -3.73
C LEU A 51 -18.41 12.35 -3.86
N ALA A 52 -18.07 11.87 -5.05
CA ALA A 52 -17.59 10.50 -5.27
C ALA A 52 -16.22 10.50 -5.93
N ILE A 53 -15.27 9.72 -5.41
CA ILE A 53 -13.89 9.66 -5.88
C ILE A 53 -13.51 8.20 -6.13
N ALA A 54 -12.85 7.96 -7.26
CA ALA A 54 -12.16 6.71 -7.58
C ALA A 54 -10.72 6.99 -8.01
N VAL A 55 -9.77 6.16 -7.56
CA VAL A 55 -8.36 6.22 -7.95
C VAL A 55 -8.00 4.93 -8.67
N VAL A 56 -7.44 5.05 -9.88
CA VAL A 56 -7.00 3.92 -10.71
C VAL A 56 -5.47 3.94 -10.79
N LYS A 57 -4.84 2.80 -10.57
CA LYS A 57 -3.40 2.58 -10.73
C LYS A 57 -3.18 1.22 -11.38
N ASP A 58 -2.35 1.17 -12.42
CA ASP A 58 -2.01 -0.06 -13.15
C ASP A 58 -3.28 -0.86 -13.56
N ASP A 59 -4.19 -0.18 -14.26
CA ASP A 59 -5.49 -0.72 -14.72
C ASP A 59 -6.42 -1.26 -13.62
N SER A 60 -6.11 -0.96 -12.35
CA SER A 60 -6.86 -1.44 -11.19
C SER A 60 -7.41 -0.28 -10.36
N VAL A 61 -8.68 -0.36 -9.95
CA VAL A 61 -9.26 0.59 -8.99
C VAL A 61 -8.67 0.30 -7.60
N VAL A 62 -7.87 1.23 -7.08
CA VAL A 62 -7.18 1.11 -5.78
C VAL A 62 -7.88 1.86 -4.64
N TYR A 63 -8.88 2.69 -4.96
CA TYR A 63 -9.72 3.40 -4.01
C TYR A 63 -11.03 3.82 -4.68
N ALA A 64 -12.15 3.65 -4.01
CA ALA A 64 -13.45 4.14 -4.45
C ALA A 64 -14.33 4.44 -3.23
N ARG A 65 -14.84 5.67 -3.12
CA ARG A 65 -15.70 6.09 -2.01
C ARG A 65 -16.62 7.23 -2.41
N GLY A 66 -17.85 7.19 -1.89
CA GLY A 66 -18.78 8.33 -1.85
C GLY A 66 -18.73 9.03 -0.49
N PHE A 67 -18.88 10.34 -0.50
CA PHE A 67 -18.86 11.24 0.64
C PHE A 67 -20.10 12.13 0.64
N GLY A 68 -20.51 12.58 1.82
CA GLY A 68 -21.63 13.49 2.01
C GLY A 68 -22.97 12.78 2.19
N VAL A 69 -24.04 13.49 1.88
CA VAL A 69 -25.42 13.06 2.21
C VAL A 69 -26.28 12.90 0.96
N ARG A 70 -27.31 12.06 1.08
CA ARG A 70 -28.26 11.78 -0.02
C ARG A 70 -29.29 12.90 -0.21
N GLU A 71 -29.58 13.67 0.82
CA GLU A 71 -30.57 14.76 0.81
C GLU A 71 -30.02 15.99 1.53
N VAL A 72 -30.32 17.18 0.98
CA VAL A 72 -29.94 18.48 1.53
C VAL A 72 -31.22 19.26 1.83
N GLY A 73 -31.40 19.70 3.07
CA GLY A 73 -32.49 20.62 3.46
C GLY A 73 -33.89 20.01 3.47
N LYS A 74 -34.02 18.71 3.77
CA LYS A 74 -35.29 17.99 3.83
C LYS A 74 -35.53 17.39 5.21
#